data_AF-A0A8B6X2I9-F1
#
_entry.id   AF-A0A8B6X2I9-F1
#
_cell.length_a   1.000
_cell.length_b   1.000
_cell.length_c   1.000
_cell.angle_alpha   90.00
_cell.angle_beta   90.00
_cell.angle_gamma   90.00
#
_symmetry.space_group_name_H-M   'P 1'
#
loop_
_entity.id
_entity.type
_entity.pdbx_description
1 polymer ?
#
loop_
_entity_poly.entity_id
_entity_poly.type
_entity_poly.pdbx_seq_one_letter_code
_entity_poly.pdbx_strand_id
1 'polypeptide(L)'
;MASNKLSDDYAEHRGTLQRETFAGIVSGGLGDLKRVLGEEGPDRNFAQLLEQLRSVALRFKEAERIMEAAGIPATGLPGDAALRKAASLKFLRHTYLVGARGAQTVWVVSTPKAYTRFPLDEIKGAAGDTARLRAVLDDVDEQFSAETKARFSEAIQLALNWAEAAKITLAGAASDANAMVKVKRWFAASDTGDADLNSTIAKVLAGFKKVATALNSNLITITDMPLYRNDASKNTVEAFIKLVSGSPERPRTIYIEKALFENYEVSVLHDMKKNWARVLLHEVTHSDAGTKDRGYAWKGIAPGTKITAADAAINADSWAFFAADCAGALADNEIQRALNGTGGSLTKLAKNWS
;
A
#
# COMPACT_ATOMS: atom_id res chain seq x y z
N MET A 1 -18.99 7.93 13.50
CA MET A 1 -18.00 6.86 13.74
C MET A 1 -16.75 7.24 12.98
N ALA A 2 -15.56 7.00 13.54
CA ALA A 2 -14.32 7.29 12.82
C ALA A 2 -14.17 6.35 11.61
N SER A 3 -13.71 6.88 10.49
CA SER A 3 -13.38 6.13 9.30
C SER A 3 -12.32 5.07 9.62
N ASN A 4 -12.60 3.83 9.24
CA ASN A 4 -11.69 2.69 9.41
C ASN A 4 -11.09 2.23 8.08
N LYS A 5 -11.21 3.06 7.03
CA LYS A 5 -10.67 2.82 5.69
C LYS A 5 -10.45 4.13 4.92
N LEU A 6 -9.35 4.21 4.19
CA LEU A 6 -8.99 5.35 3.36
C LEU A 6 -10.08 5.67 2.35
N SER A 7 -10.79 4.68 1.80
CA SER A 7 -11.83 4.91 0.80
C SER A 7 -12.97 5.81 1.28
N ASP A 8 -13.36 5.72 2.56
CA ASP A 8 -14.43 6.56 3.12
C ASP A 8 -13.96 8.02 3.22
N ASP A 9 -12.76 8.21 3.74
CA ASP A 9 -12.14 9.55 3.89
C ASP A 9 -11.87 10.18 2.51
N TYR A 10 -11.35 9.39 1.58
CA TYR A 10 -11.14 9.77 0.19
C TYR A 10 -12.45 10.22 -0.50
N ALA A 11 -13.53 9.46 -0.34
CA ALA A 11 -14.83 9.80 -0.93
C ALA A 11 -15.39 11.11 -0.37
N GLU A 12 -15.22 11.35 0.93
CA GLU A 12 -15.61 12.60 1.58
C GLU A 12 -14.80 13.80 1.06
N HIS A 13 -13.49 13.64 0.88
CA HIS A 13 -12.62 14.68 0.32
C HIS A 13 -12.95 14.96 -1.15
N ARG A 14 -13.11 13.93 -1.97
CA ARG A 14 -13.55 14.07 -3.36
C ARG A 14 -14.89 14.80 -3.45
N GLY A 15 -15.87 14.39 -2.64
CA GLY A 15 -17.19 15.03 -2.61
C GLY A 15 -17.13 16.49 -2.15
N THR A 16 -16.26 16.81 -1.17
CA THR A 16 -16.05 18.18 -0.70
C THR A 16 -15.44 19.04 -1.81
N LEU A 17 -14.37 18.58 -2.46
CA LEU A 17 -13.73 19.32 -3.56
C LEU A 17 -14.66 19.56 -4.76
N GLN A 18 -15.64 18.68 -4.98
CA GLN A 18 -16.62 18.81 -6.06
C GLN A 18 -17.74 19.81 -5.76
N ARG A 19 -18.14 19.96 -4.49
CA ARG A 19 -19.30 20.77 -4.09
C ARG A 19 -18.94 22.14 -3.56
N GLU A 20 -17.78 22.25 -2.89
CA GLU A 20 -17.42 23.44 -2.14
C GLU A 20 -16.54 24.40 -2.95
N THR A 21 -16.62 25.68 -2.59
CA THR A 21 -15.69 26.71 -3.05
C THR A 21 -14.70 27.06 -1.95
N PHE A 22 -13.45 27.24 -2.36
CA PHE A 22 -12.34 27.59 -1.47
C PHE A 22 -11.98 29.06 -1.66
N ALA A 23 -11.67 29.74 -0.56
CA ALA A 23 -11.29 31.15 -0.54
C ALA A 23 -9.77 31.34 -0.65
N GLY A 24 -9.32 32.60 -0.61
CA GLY A 24 -7.91 32.97 -0.48
C GLY A 24 -7.03 32.47 -1.63
N ILE A 25 -5.78 32.12 -1.33
CA ILE A 25 -4.77 31.69 -2.31
C ILE A 25 -5.16 30.44 -3.12
N VAL A 26 -6.16 29.67 -2.64
CA VAL A 26 -6.67 28.47 -3.30
C VAL A 26 -7.73 28.82 -4.37
N SER A 27 -8.37 29.99 -4.29
CA SER A 27 -9.49 30.38 -5.16
C SER A 27 -9.11 30.68 -6.62
N GLY A 28 -7.84 31.00 -6.92
CA GLY A 28 -7.40 31.47 -8.24
C GLY A 28 -6.37 30.60 -8.98
N GLY A 29 -5.59 29.78 -8.27
CA GLY A 29 -4.51 28.96 -8.87
C GLY A 29 -4.74 27.44 -8.78
N LEU A 30 -5.77 27.01 -8.06
CA LEU A 30 -5.99 25.62 -7.65
C LEU A 30 -7.42 25.15 -7.96
N GLY A 31 -8.12 25.83 -8.89
CA GLY A 31 -9.50 25.49 -9.28
C GLY A 31 -9.68 24.06 -9.82
N ASP A 32 -8.59 23.45 -10.30
CA ASP A 32 -8.54 22.07 -10.77
C ASP A 32 -8.15 21.05 -9.68
N LEU A 33 -7.98 21.46 -8.41
CA LEU A 33 -7.77 20.50 -7.31
C LEU A 33 -8.88 19.46 -7.20
N LYS A 34 -10.11 19.83 -7.59
CA LYS A 34 -11.24 18.89 -7.68
C LYS A 34 -11.03 17.74 -8.67
N ARG A 35 -10.07 17.88 -9.59
CA ARG A 35 -9.70 16.87 -10.58
C ARG A 35 -8.57 15.96 -10.10
N VAL A 36 -7.89 16.33 -9.01
CA VAL A 36 -6.83 15.51 -8.43
C VAL A 36 -7.39 14.19 -7.91
N LEU A 37 -8.56 14.22 -7.24
CA LEU A 37 -9.19 13.01 -6.70
C LEU A 37 -10.22 12.44 -7.68
N GLY A 38 -9.77 11.51 -8.54
CA GLY A 38 -10.65 10.73 -9.42
C GLY A 38 -11.49 9.71 -8.65
N GLU A 39 -12.43 9.06 -9.33
CA GLU A 39 -13.29 8.02 -8.72
C GLU A 39 -12.52 6.77 -8.31
N GLU A 40 -11.61 6.30 -9.18
CA GLU A 40 -10.81 5.10 -8.93
C GLU A 40 -9.52 5.37 -8.14
N GLY A 41 -9.16 6.65 -7.98
CA GLY A 41 -7.96 7.11 -7.29
C GLY A 41 -7.42 8.43 -7.86
N PRO A 42 -6.29 8.93 -7.35
CA PRO A 42 -5.77 10.22 -7.77
C PRO A 42 -5.31 10.24 -9.24
N ASP A 43 -5.53 11.34 -9.94
CA ASP A 43 -5.14 11.52 -11.34
C ASP A 43 -3.78 12.20 -11.46
N ARG A 44 -2.84 11.49 -12.11
CA ARG A 44 -1.45 11.90 -12.28
C ARG A 44 -1.29 13.20 -13.05
N ASN A 45 -2.23 13.52 -13.93
CA ASN A 45 -2.20 14.74 -14.73
C ASN A 45 -2.33 15.99 -13.86
N PHE A 46 -2.83 15.85 -12.63
CA PHE A 46 -2.97 16.94 -11.65
C PHE A 46 -1.99 16.82 -10.48
N ALA A 47 -1.02 15.90 -10.53
CA ALA A 47 -0.03 15.72 -9.47
C ALA A 47 0.78 17.01 -9.20
N GLN A 48 1.07 17.81 -10.24
CA GLN A 48 1.78 19.08 -10.09
C GLN A 48 0.99 20.09 -9.25
N LEU A 49 -0.34 20.05 -9.25
CA LEU A 49 -1.17 20.93 -8.41
C LEU A 49 -0.96 20.63 -6.92
N LEU A 50 -0.66 19.38 -6.56
CA LEU A 50 -0.34 19.01 -5.18
C LEU A 50 1.02 19.57 -4.74
N GLU A 51 2.00 19.59 -5.64
CA GLU A 51 3.28 20.26 -5.38
C GLU A 51 3.14 21.77 -5.27
N GLN A 52 2.32 22.40 -6.10
CA GLN A 52 2.01 23.83 -5.98
C GLN A 52 1.27 24.13 -4.67
N LEU A 53 0.31 23.28 -4.29
CA LEU A 53 -0.37 23.38 -3.00
C LEU A 53 0.63 23.37 -1.85
N ARG A 54 1.55 22.40 -1.81
CA ARG A 54 2.62 22.29 -0.79
C ARG A 54 3.60 23.46 -0.80
N SER A 55 4.23 23.70 -1.94
CA SER A 55 5.43 24.55 -2.06
C SER A 55 5.13 26.04 -2.25
N VAL A 56 3.88 26.39 -2.58
CA VAL A 56 3.47 27.77 -2.83
C VAL A 56 2.32 28.15 -1.91
N ALA A 57 1.18 27.45 -2.03
CA ALA A 57 -0.04 27.84 -1.35
C ALA A 57 0.04 27.61 0.16
N LEU A 58 0.71 26.55 0.63
CA LEU A 58 0.78 26.19 2.05
C LEU A 58 2.17 26.36 2.68
N ARG A 59 3.17 26.81 1.93
CA ARG A 59 4.58 26.88 2.38
C ARG A 59 4.80 27.64 3.69
N PHE A 60 4.03 28.68 3.96
CA PHE A 60 4.17 29.52 5.14
C PHE A 60 2.81 29.71 5.80
N LYS A 61 2.77 29.64 7.14
CA LYS A 61 1.53 29.80 7.92
C LYS A 61 0.45 28.81 7.42
N GLU A 62 0.81 27.52 7.39
CA GLU A 62 -0.01 26.47 6.76
C GLU A 62 -1.40 26.45 7.39
N ALA A 63 -1.48 26.44 8.72
CA ALA A 63 -2.76 26.46 9.43
C ALA A 63 -3.61 27.68 9.08
N GLU A 64 -3.05 28.90 9.10
CA GLU A 64 -3.78 30.12 8.78
C GLU A 64 -4.34 30.11 7.36
N ARG A 65 -3.53 29.66 6.39
CA ARG A 65 -3.95 29.61 4.99
C ARG A 65 -5.00 28.55 4.75
N ILE A 66 -4.91 27.41 5.43
CA ILE A 66 -5.97 26.39 5.38
C ILE A 66 -7.25 26.94 6.01
N MET A 67 -7.16 27.59 7.18
CA MET A 67 -8.32 28.18 7.86
C MET A 67 -8.98 29.26 6.98
N GLU A 68 -8.21 30.16 6.39
CA GLU A 68 -8.69 31.19 5.45
C GLU A 68 -9.38 30.53 4.24
N ALA A 69 -8.72 29.61 3.55
CA ALA A 69 -9.25 28.96 2.36
C ALA A 69 -10.52 28.14 2.66
N ALA A 70 -10.61 27.57 3.86
CA ALA A 70 -11.77 26.84 4.33
C ALA A 70 -12.92 27.74 4.83
N GLY A 71 -12.66 29.03 5.09
CA GLY A 71 -13.63 29.93 5.73
C GLY A 71 -13.84 29.63 7.22
N ILE A 72 -12.81 29.13 7.89
CA ILE A 72 -12.80 28.98 9.35
C ILE A 72 -12.61 30.36 9.98
N PRO A 73 -13.52 30.81 10.86
CA PRO A 73 -13.41 32.14 11.45
C PRO A 73 -12.22 32.21 12.42
N ALA A 74 -11.65 33.40 12.58
CA ALA A 74 -10.58 33.64 13.55
C ALA A 74 -11.05 33.47 15.02
N THR A 75 -12.36 33.65 15.25
CA THR A 75 -13.02 33.50 16.55
C THR A 75 -14.30 32.70 16.41
N GLY A 76 -14.65 31.92 17.44
CA GLY A 76 -15.82 31.04 17.42
C GLY A 76 -15.54 29.67 16.81
N LEU A 77 -16.55 28.81 16.86
CA LEU A 77 -16.44 27.44 16.39
C LEU A 77 -16.68 27.35 14.87
N PRO A 78 -15.87 26.60 14.13
CA PRO A 78 -16.10 26.38 12.70
C PRO A 78 -17.34 25.52 12.46
N GLY A 79 -18.08 25.83 11.39
CA GLY A 79 -19.14 24.97 10.88
C GLY A 79 -18.58 23.71 10.19
N ASP A 80 -19.42 22.67 10.05
CA ASP A 80 -19.02 21.37 9.47
C ASP A 80 -18.45 21.49 8.04
N ALA A 81 -19.02 22.37 7.20
CA ALA A 81 -18.52 22.61 5.85
C ALA A 81 -17.08 23.20 5.85
N ALA A 82 -16.77 24.10 6.78
CA ALA A 82 -15.43 24.67 6.91
C ALA A 82 -14.42 23.60 7.37
N LEU A 83 -14.80 22.73 8.31
CA LEU A 83 -13.96 21.61 8.75
C LEU A 83 -13.67 20.62 7.62
N ARG A 84 -14.67 20.28 6.80
CA ARG A 84 -14.52 19.40 5.62
C ARG A 84 -13.57 20.00 4.59
N LYS A 85 -13.68 21.31 4.32
CA LYS A 85 -12.76 22.03 3.43
C LYS A 85 -11.33 21.99 3.96
N ALA A 86 -11.13 22.32 5.23
CA ALA A 86 -9.81 22.28 5.85
C ALA A 86 -9.18 20.88 5.80
N ALA A 87 -9.97 19.86 6.11
CA ALA A 87 -9.53 18.47 6.03
C ALA A 87 -9.19 18.03 4.60
N SER A 88 -9.93 18.50 3.60
CA SER A 88 -9.64 18.19 2.19
C SER A 88 -8.33 18.82 1.73
N LEU A 89 -8.04 20.06 2.13
CA LEU A 89 -6.74 20.68 1.87
C LEU A 89 -5.61 19.92 2.56
N LYS A 90 -5.83 19.47 3.80
CA LYS A 90 -4.84 18.69 4.55
C LYS A 90 -4.60 17.30 3.93
N PHE A 91 -5.65 16.63 3.47
CA PHE A 91 -5.54 15.36 2.75
C PHE A 91 -4.72 15.51 1.46
N LEU A 92 -5.05 16.50 0.63
CA LEU A 92 -4.30 16.78 -0.62
C LEU A 92 -2.83 17.14 -0.33
N ARG A 93 -2.59 17.97 0.70
CA ARG A 93 -1.27 18.34 1.18
C ARG A 93 -0.39 17.12 1.49
N HIS A 94 -0.98 16.03 1.99
CA HIS A 94 -0.30 14.79 2.33
C HIS A 94 -0.43 13.68 1.28
N THR A 95 -0.92 14.00 0.08
CA THR A 95 -1.01 13.07 -1.06
C THR A 95 0.13 13.32 -2.05
N TYR A 96 0.84 12.26 -2.45
CA TYR A 96 2.05 12.32 -3.26
C TYR A 96 2.00 11.33 -4.42
N LEU A 97 2.34 11.78 -5.63
CA LEU A 97 2.74 10.88 -6.70
C LEU A 97 4.22 10.60 -6.53
N VAL A 98 4.59 9.38 -6.12
CA VAL A 98 5.98 9.03 -5.78
C VAL A 98 6.69 8.26 -6.89
N GLY A 99 5.94 7.77 -7.87
CA GLY A 99 6.48 7.08 -9.03
C GLY A 99 5.50 7.04 -10.19
N ALA A 100 6.01 7.20 -11.40
CA ALA A 100 5.25 7.05 -12.63
C ALA A 100 6.13 6.43 -13.72
N ARG A 101 5.67 5.34 -14.35
CA ARG A 101 6.36 4.68 -15.46
C ARG A 101 5.33 4.08 -16.42
N GLY A 102 5.28 4.58 -17.65
CA GLY A 102 4.28 4.13 -18.62
C GLY A 102 2.86 4.34 -18.08
N ALA A 103 2.12 3.25 -17.87
CA ALA A 103 0.79 3.27 -17.25
C ALA A 103 0.82 3.23 -15.71
N GLN A 104 1.91 2.74 -15.12
CA GLN A 104 2.04 2.59 -13.67
C GLN A 104 2.14 3.95 -12.98
N THR A 105 1.36 4.13 -11.92
CA THR A 105 1.59 5.21 -10.94
C THR A 105 1.47 4.69 -9.52
N VAL A 106 2.34 5.18 -8.64
CA VAL A 106 2.33 4.87 -7.22
C VAL A 106 2.04 6.16 -6.46
N TRP A 107 0.94 6.14 -5.72
CA TRP A 107 0.52 7.23 -4.85
C TRP A 107 0.79 6.90 -3.40
N VAL A 108 1.11 7.91 -2.60
CA VAL A 108 1.23 7.78 -1.16
C VAL A 108 0.38 8.84 -0.47
N VAL A 109 -0.45 8.41 0.48
CA VAL A 109 -1.07 9.29 1.47
C VAL A 109 -0.29 9.13 2.76
N SER A 110 0.38 10.20 3.20
CA SER A 110 1.28 10.17 4.36
C SER A 110 0.86 11.24 5.36
N THR A 111 -0.13 10.93 6.20
CA THR A 111 -0.65 11.87 7.20
C THR A 111 0.40 12.17 8.28
N PRO A 112 0.26 13.28 9.04
CA PRO A 112 1.19 13.62 10.12
C PRO A 112 1.26 12.51 11.17
N LYS A 113 2.45 12.22 11.72
CA LYS A 113 2.70 11.13 12.67
C LYS A 113 1.80 11.19 13.90
N ALA A 114 1.51 12.41 14.38
CA ALA A 114 0.68 12.61 15.56
C ALA A 114 -0.79 12.24 15.33
N TYR A 115 -1.24 12.16 14.07
CA TYR A 115 -2.63 11.81 13.77
C TYR A 115 -2.89 10.36 14.18
N THR A 116 -4.05 10.15 14.80
CA THR A 116 -4.55 8.82 15.16
C THR A 116 -5.76 8.41 14.32
N ARG A 117 -6.22 9.32 13.45
CA ARG A 117 -7.31 9.11 12.49
C ARG A 117 -6.94 9.72 11.14
N PHE A 118 -7.74 9.44 10.13
CA PHE A 118 -7.63 10.15 8.86
C PHE A 118 -8.02 11.62 9.00
N PRO A 119 -7.56 12.51 8.10
CA PRO A 119 -7.64 13.96 8.26
C PRO A 119 -9.03 14.50 8.63
N LEU A 120 -10.11 13.97 8.04
CA LEU A 120 -11.46 14.47 8.35
C LEU A 120 -11.82 14.30 9.82
N ASP A 121 -11.64 13.09 10.36
CA ASP A 121 -11.99 12.80 11.75
C ASP A 121 -11.02 13.46 12.73
N GLU A 122 -9.73 13.54 12.40
CA GLU A 122 -8.73 14.22 13.23
C GLU A 122 -9.09 15.71 13.39
N ILE A 123 -9.41 16.38 12.28
CA ILE A 123 -9.75 17.81 12.25
C ILE A 123 -11.10 18.07 12.92
N LYS A 124 -12.12 17.22 12.69
CA LYS A 124 -13.40 17.33 13.41
C LYS A 124 -13.22 17.13 14.92
N GLY A 125 -12.34 16.22 15.34
CA GLY A 125 -12.00 15.99 16.74
C GLY A 125 -11.34 17.18 17.43
N ALA A 126 -10.75 18.10 16.66
CA ALA A 126 -10.14 19.33 17.16
C ALA A 126 -11.07 20.56 17.10
N ALA A 127 -12.26 20.45 16.51
CA ALA A 127 -13.12 21.60 16.20
C ALA A 127 -13.59 22.43 17.41
N GLY A 128 -13.62 21.82 18.60
CA GLY A 128 -14.02 22.49 19.85
C GLY A 128 -12.95 23.38 20.48
N ASP A 129 -11.72 23.36 19.96
CA ASP A 129 -10.59 24.12 20.48
C ASP A 129 -9.78 24.71 19.32
N THR A 130 -9.87 26.03 19.14
CA THR A 130 -9.19 26.73 18.04
C THR A 130 -7.67 26.60 18.09
N ALA A 131 -7.06 26.51 19.27
CA ALA A 131 -5.61 26.34 19.40
C ALA A 131 -5.21 24.93 18.96
N ARG A 132 -5.95 23.91 19.41
CA ARG A 132 -5.75 22.52 18.98
C ARG A 132 -6.00 22.35 17.49
N LEU A 133 -7.06 22.95 16.94
CA LEU A 133 -7.36 22.91 15.51
C LEU A 133 -6.20 23.51 14.70
N ARG A 134 -5.67 24.66 15.12
CA ARG A 134 -4.51 25.28 14.49
C ARG A 134 -3.30 24.34 14.52
N ALA A 135 -3.01 23.74 15.68
CA ALA A 135 -1.89 22.80 15.81
C ALA A 135 -2.03 21.57 14.90
N VAL A 136 -3.23 20.99 14.81
CA VAL A 136 -3.51 19.85 13.90
C VAL A 136 -3.31 20.26 12.44
N LEU A 137 -3.75 21.46 12.04
CA LEU A 137 -3.58 21.96 10.68
C LEU A 137 -2.13 22.32 10.35
N ASP A 138 -1.33 22.73 11.34
CA ASP A 138 0.09 23.09 11.15
C ASP A 138 1.03 21.88 11.20
N ASP A 139 0.57 20.73 11.70
CA ASP A 139 1.40 19.53 11.79
C ASP A 139 1.73 18.97 10.41
N VAL A 140 3.01 19.03 10.04
CA VAL A 140 3.54 18.59 8.75
C VAL A 140 4.55 17.45 8.88
N ASP A 141 4.80 16.93 10.09
CA ASP A 141 5.76 15.84 10.29
C ASP A 141 5.13 14.51 9.92
N GLU A 142 5.40 14.03 8.70
CA GLU A 142 4.67 12.94 8.08
C GLU A 142 5.14 11.56 8.49
N GLN A 143 4.21 10.59 8.52
CA GLN A 143 4.49 9.19 8.83
C GLN A 143 5.61 8.59 7.96
N PHE A 144 5.60 8.88 6.67
CA PHE A 144 6.62 8.40 5.74
C PHE A 144 7.55 9.53 5.33
N SER A 145 8.87 9.32 5.48
CA SER A 145 9.88 10.24 4.97
C SER A 145 9.87 10.30 3.43
N ALA A 146 10.54 11.31 2.85
CA ALA A 146 10.74 11.39 1.40
C ALA A 146 11.42 10.14 0.82
N GLU A 147 12.42 9.62 1.54
CA GLU A 147 13.13 8.39 1.17
C GLU A 147 12.20 7.17 1.22
N THR A 148 11.40 7.01 2.28
CA THR A 148 10.41 5.93 2.38
C THR A 148 9.39 5.98 1.24
N LYS A 149 8.90 7.18 0.91
CA LYS A 149 7.99 7.40 -0.21
C LYS A 149 8.59 6.95 -1.55
N ALA A 150 9.85 7.29 -1.84
CA ALA A 150 10.54 6.86 -3.05
C ALA A 150 10.73 5.33 -3.09
N ARG A 151 11.09 4.73 -1.95
CA ARG A 151 11.29 3.28 -1.79
C ARG A 151 10.04 2.46 -2.11
N PHE A 152 8.84 2.98 -1.85
CA PHE A 152 7.60 2.32 -2.28
C PHE A 152 7.50 2.18 -3.80
N SER A 153 7.88 3.20 -4.56
CA SER A 153 7.90 3.10 -6.02
C SER A 153 8.88 2.04 -6.51
N GLU A 154 10.07 1.95 -5.90
CA GLU A 154 11.06 0.93 -6.25
C GLU A 154 10.56 -0.48 -5.95
N ALA A 155 9.94 -0.68 -4.79
CA ALA A 155 9.43 -1.98 -4.36
C ALA A 155 8.24 -2.43 -5.21
N ILE A 156 7.32 -1.54 -5.59
CA ILE A 156 6.22 -1.83 -6.54
C ILE A 156 6.77 -2.23 -7.91
N GLN A 157 7.80 -1.51 -8.41
CA GLN A 157 8.42 -1.87 -9.68
C GLN A 157 9.09 -3.25 -9.62
N LEU A 158 9.76 -3.57 -8.52
CA LEU A 158 10.38 -4.87 -8.32
C LEU A 158 9.31 -5.98 -8.23
N ALA A 159 8.22 -5.75 -7.51
CA ALA A 159 7.07 -6.66 -7.44
C ALA A 159 6.45 -6.89 -8.82
N LEU A 160 6.31 -5.86 -9.65
CA LEU A 160 5.83 -5.99 -11.03
C LEU A 160 6.77 -6.87 -11.86
N ASN A 161 8.08 -6.65 -11.77
CA ASN A 161 9.07 -7.47 -12.48
C ASN A 161 8.98 -8.94 -12.06
N TRP A 162 8.76 -9.22 -10.77
CA TRP A 162 8.56 -10.57 -10.26
C TRP A 162 7.27 -11.20 -10.78
N ALA A 163 6.16 -10.46 -10.79
CA ALA A 163 4.90 -10.93 -11.37
C ALA A 163 5.02 -11.24 -12.87
N GLU A 164 5.77 -10.42 -13.63
CA GLU A 164 6.06 -10.67 -15.04
C GLU A 164 6.94 -11.91 -15.26
N ALA A 165 7.98 -12.10 -14.45
CA ALA A 165 8.79 -13.32 -14.48
C ALA A 165 7.96 -14.57 -14.16
N ALA A 166 7.06 -14.48 -13.17
CA ALA A 166 6.14 -15.56 -12.83
C ALA A 166 5.24 -15.95 -14.01
N LYS A 167 4.69 -14.97 -14.75
CA LYS A 167 3.89 -15.22 -15.97
C LYS A 167 4.69 -16.00 -17.01
N ILE A 168 5.94 -15.61 -17.26
CA ILE A 168 6.81 -16.26 -18.24
C ILE A 168 7.08 -17.72 -17.80
N THR A 169 7.50 -17.93 -16.56
CA THR A 169 7.76 -19.27 -16.01
C THR A 169 6.54 -20.17 -16.14
N LEU A 170 5.36 -19.71 -15.73
CA LEU A 170 4.13 -20.50 -15.78
C LEU A 170 3.69 -20.82 -17.22
N ALA A 171 3.82 -19.86 -18.13
CA ALA A 171 3.50 -20.08 -19.55
C ALA A 171 4.44 -21.09 -20.22
N GLY A 172 5.71 -21.14 -19.79
CA GLY A 172 6.73 -22.05 -20.32
C GLY A 172 6.82 -23.40 -19.60
N ALA A 173 6.14 -23.59 -18.45
CA ALA A 173 6.36 -24.72 -17.56
C ALA A 173 6.17 -26.10 -18.22
N ALA A 174 5.26 -26.22 -19.19
CA ALA A 174 5.04 -27.48 -19.91
C ALA A 174 6.22 -27.92 -20.79
N SER A 175 7.07 -26.98 -21.21
CA SER A 175 8.19 -27.21 -22.14
C SER A 175 9.57 -26.91 -21.54
N ASP A 176 9.64 -26.29 -20.36
CA ASP A 176 10.88 -25.94 -19.68
C ASP A 176 10.96 -26.66 -18.31
N ALA A 177 11.89 -27.61 -18.20
CA ALA A 177 12.10 -28.38 -16.98
C ALA A 177 12.53 -27.50 -15.80
N ASN A 178 13.30 -26.43 -16.03
CA ASN A 178 13.71 -25.51 -14.96
C ASN A 178 12.52 -24.70 -14.45
N ALA A 179 11.64 -24.27 -15.35
CA ALA A 179 10.39 -23.63 -14.97
C ALA A 179 9.49 -24.58 -14.15
N MET A 180 9.35 -25.84 -14.59
CA MET A 180 8.57 -26.85 -13.87
C MET A 180 9.15 -27.15 -12.48
N VAL A 181 10.48 -27.16 -12.31
CA VAL A 181 11.12 -27.31 -11.00
C VAL A 181 10.69 -26.19 -10.04
N LYS A 182 10.64 -24.93 -10.51
CA LYS A 182 10.13 -23.81 -9.69
C LYS A 182 8.65 -24.01 -9.34
N VAL A 183 7.82 -24.39 -10.30
CA VAL A 183 6.38 -24.64 -10.03
C VAL A 183 6.21 -25.72 -8.96
N LYS A 184 6.87 -26.88 -9.12
CA LYS A 184 6.75 -28.00 -8.18
C LYS A 184 7.21 -27.61 -6.78
N ARG A 185 8.32 -26.87 -6.67
CA ARG A 185 8.86 -26.38 -5.39
C ARG A 185 7.83 -25.64 -4.54
N TRP A 186 7.02 -24.79 -5.16
CA TRP A 186 6.10 -23.90 -4.44
C TRP A 186 4.66 -24.40 -4.40
N PHE A 187 4.28 -25.36 -5.25
CA PHE A 187 2.89 -25.77 -5.40
C PHE A 187 2.61 -27.28 -5.44
N ALA A 188 3.62 -28.16 -5.44
CA ALA A 188 3.43 -29.60 -5.53
C ALA A 188 3.96 -30.34 -4.31
N ALA A 189 3.14 -31.24 -3.77
CA ALA A 189 3.60 -32.31 -2.88
C ALA A 189 4.12 -33.50 -3.71
N SER A 190 4.77 -34.47 -3.05
CA SER A 190 5.35 -35.66 -3.71
C SER A 190 4.34 -36.50 -4.48
N ASP A 191 3.06 -36.44 -4.10
CA ASP A 191 1.93 -37.18 -4.64
C ASP A 191 1.01 -36.31 -5.53
N THR A 192 1.36 -35.06 -5.79
CA THR A 192 0.56 -34.18 -6.66
C THR A 192 0.59 -34.71 -8.10
N GLY A 193 -0.57 -35.13 -8.58
CA GLY A 193 -0.73 -35.63 -9.96
C GLY A 193 -0.64 -34.52 -11.00
N ASP A 194 -0.30 -34.90 -12.23
CA ASP A 194 -0.09 -33.96 -13.34
C ASP A 194 -1.35 -33.12 -13.65
N ALA A 195 -2.54 -33.70 -13.51
CA ALA A 195 -3.80 -32.98 -13.74
C ALA A 195 -4.01 -31.83 -12.75
N ASP A 196 -3.76 -32.07 -11.45
CA ASP A 196 -3.88 -31.06 -10.41
C ASP A 196 -2.79 -29.99 -10.52
N LEU A 197 -1.57 -30.40 -10.89
CA LEU A 197 -0.47 -29.48 -11.13
C LEU A 197 -0.75 -28.57 -12.33
N ASN A 198 -1.26 -29.11 -13.43
CA ASN A 198 -1.64 -28.33 -14.62
C ASN A 198 -2.80 -27.36 -14.32
N SER A 199 -3.79 -27.79 -13.54
CA SER A 199 -4.86 -26.91 -13.06
C SER A 199 -4.31 -25.77 -12.20
N THR A 200 -3.35 -26.07 -11.32
CA THR A 200 -2.67 -25.07 -10.49
C THR A 200 -1.88 -24.08 -11.35
N ILE A 201 -1.10 -24.55 -12.32
CA ILE A 201 -0.37 -23.67 -13.26
C ILE A 201 -1.33 -22.72 -13.97
N ALA A 202 -2.44 -23.23 -14.52
CA ALA A 202 -3.42 -22.42 -15.24
C ALA A 202 -4.05 -21.34 -14.34
N LYS A 203 -4.43 -21.71 -13.12
CA LYS A 203 -5.00 -20.80 -12.11
C LYS A 203 -4.01 -19.71 -11.70
N VAL A 204 -2.79 -20.11 -11.34
CA VAL A 204 -1.76 -19.17 -10.87
C VAL A 204 -1.35 -18.22 -12.01
N LEU A 205 -1.26 -18.71 -13.26
CA LEU A 205 -0.99 -17.86 -14.43
C LEU A 205 -2.11 -16.83 -14.65
N ALA A 206 -3.38 -17.25 -14.58
CA ALA A 206 -4.51 -16.35 -14.70
C ALA A 206 -4.51 -15.28 -13.61
N GLY A 207 -4.14 -15.66 -12.38
CA GLY A 207 -3.97 -14.72 -11.27
C GLY A 207 -2.84 -13.73 -11.49
N PHE A 208 -1.65 -14.19 -11.89
CA PHE A 208 -0.51 -13.30 -12.16
C PHE A 208 -0.74 -12.33 -13.33
N LYS A 209 -1.55 -12.69 -14.32
CA LYS A 209 -1.99 -11.72 -15.36
C LYS A 209 -2.75 -10.54 -14.75
N LYS A 210 -3.65 -10.81 -13.79
CA LYS A 210 -4.40 -9.75 -13.08
C LYS A 210 -3.49 -8.96 -12.14
N VAL A 211 -2.66 -9.64 -11.35
CA VAL A 211 -1.70 -9.01 -10.43
C VAL A 211 -0.72 -8.09 -11.16
N ALA A 212 -0.14 -8.54 -12.27
CA ALA A 212 0.75 -7.70 -13.08
C ALA A 212 0.02 -6.48 -13.66
N THR A 213 -1.24 -6.65 -14.11
CA THR A 213 -2.08 -5.53 -14.56
C THR A 213 -2.33 -4.53 -13.44
N ALA A 214 -2.64 -5.00 -12.23
CA ALA A 214 -2.87 -4.15 -11.07
C ALA A 214 -1.59 -3.41 -10.64
N LEU A 215 -0.45 -4.10 -10.58
CA LEU A 215 0.85 -3.52 -10.27
C LEU A 215 1.30 -2.50 -11.34
N ASN A 216 0.93 -2.70 -12.61
CA ASN A 216 1.22 -1.77 -13.70
C ASN A 216 0.13 -0.68 -13.89
N SER A 217 -0.88 -0.64 -13.02
CA SER A 217 -1.99 0.32 -13.12
C SER A 217 -1.65 1.68 -12.52
N ASN A 218 -2.50 2.67 -12.77
CA ASN A 218 -2.42 3.99 -12.17
C ASN A 218 -3.18 4.13 -10.84
N LEU A 219 -3.60 3.01 -10.22
CA LEU A 219 -4.55 3.02 -9.11
C LEU A 219 -3.94 2.71 -7.74
N ILE A 220 -2.66 2.32 -7.66
CA ILE A 220 -2.03 1.94 -6.39
C ILE A 220 -1.83 3.17 -5.51
N THR A 221 -2.44 3.13 -4.33
CA THR A 221 -2.24 4.06 -3.23
C THR A 221 -1.68 3.32 -2.03
N ILE A 222 -0.70 3.91 -1.37
CA ILE A 222 -0.04 3.37 -0.18
C ILE A 222 -0.27 4.36 0.96
N THR A 223 -0.68 3.84 2.12
CA THR A 223 -0.84 4.61 3.36
C THR A 223 -0.52 3.69 4.54
N ASP A 224 -0.43 4.20 5.76
CA ASP A 224 -0.65 3.40 6.96
C ASP A 224 -2.10 3.54 7.47
N MET A 225 -2.47 2.79 8.51
CA MET A 225 -3.71 3.00 9.25
C MET A 225 -3.43 3.85 10.52
N PRO A 226 -3.80 5.15 10.55
CA PRO A 226 -3.52 6.00 11.71
C PRO A 226 -4.07 5.45 13.05
N LEU A 227 -5.20 4.74 13.00
CA LEU A 227 -5.81 4.09 14.17
C LEU A 227 -4.92 2.99 14.79
N TYR A 228 -3.98 2.43 14.03
CA TYR A 228 -3.11 1.33 14.47
C TYR A 228 -1.75 1.79 14.99
N ARG A 229 -1.37 3.06 14.81
CA ARG A 229 -0.04 3.58 15.21
C ARG A 229 0.31 3.34 16.67
N ASN A 230 -0.69 3.39 17.55
CA ASN A 230 -0.55 3.18 18.99
C ASN A 230 -1.08 1.81 19.47
N ASP A 231 -1.47 0.93 18.55
CA ASP A 231 -1.99 -0.39 18.87
C ASP A 231 -0.85 -1.42 18.87
N ALA A 232 -0.42 -1.82 20.08
CA ALA A 232 0.66 -2.79 20.22
C ALA A 232 0.35 -4.15 19.58
N SER A 233 -0.92 -4.52 19.40
CA SER A 233 -1.33 -5.75 18.71
C SER A 233 -1.03 -5.74 17.21
N LYS A 234 -0.72 -4.57 16.65
CA LYS A 234 -0.39 -4.35 15.23
C LYS A 234 1.10 -4.24 14.97
N ASN A 235 1.94 -4.28 16.00
CA ASN A 235 3.40 -4.13 15.87
C ASN A 235 4.05 -5.16 14.94
N THR A 236 3.43 -6.33 14.75
CA THR A 236 3.94 -7.43 13.91
C THR A 236 3.26 -7.52 12.55
N VAL A 237 2.38 -6.57 12.21
CA VAL A 237 1.73 -6.52 10.89
C VAL A 237 2.68 -5.79 9.93
N GLU A 238 2.94 -6.40 8.77
CA GLU A 238 3.74 -5.79 7.71
C GLU A 238 2.86 -4.91 6.82
N ALA A 239 1.78 -5.48 6.30
CA ALA A 239 0.81 -4.77 5.48
C ALA A 239 -0.56 -5.48 5.53
N PHE A 240 -1.57 -4.84 4.93
CA PHE A 240 -2.83 -5.48 4.58
C PHE A 240 -3.54 -4.71 3.46
N ILE A 241 -4.46 -5.38 2.77
CA ILE A 241 -5.46 -4.76 1.89
C ILE A 241 -6.87 -4.90 2.48
N LYS A 242 -7.74 -3.92 2.22
CA LYS A 242 -9.17 -4.03 2.52
C LYS A 242 -9.96 -4.38 1.27
N LEU A 243 -10.85 -5.37 1.42
CA LEU A 243 -11.80 -5.76 0.39
C LEU A 243 -13.21 -5.29 0.76
N VAL A 244 -13.88 -4.61 -0.17
CA VAL A 244 -15.28 -4.20 -0.12
C VAL A 244 -16.06 -5.08 -1.09
N SER A 245 -16.97 -5.90 -0.57
CA SER A 245 -17.78 -6.85 -1.36
C SER A 245 -16.93 -7.74 -2.29
N GLY A 246 -15.76 -8.18 -1.81
CA GLY A 246 -14.84 -9.05 -2.56
C GLY A 246 -13.91 -8.35 -3.55
N SER A 247 -13.96 -7.01 -3.66
CA SER A 247 -13.06 -6.22 -4.50
C SER A 247 -12.19 -5.28 -3.65
N PRO A 248 -10.98 -4.91 -4.09
CA PRO A 248 -10.21 -3.89 -3.40
C PRO A 248 -10.98 -2.57 -3.31
N GLU A 249 -10.86 -1.88 -2.18
CA GLU A 249 -11.44 -0.54 -2.03
C GLU A 249 -10.90 0.47 -3.07
N ARG A 250 -11.54 1.63 -3.17
CA ARG A 250 -11.16 2.73 -4.07
C ARG A 250 -10.83 4.01 -3.29
N PRO A 251 -9.62 4.58 -3.44
CA PRO A 251 -8.49 4.11 -4.25
C PRO A 251 -7.99 2.73 -3.81
N ARG A 252 -7.33 1.99 -4.72
CA ARG A 252 -6.74 0.69 -4.40
C ARG A 252 -5.62 0.89 -3.40
N THR A 253 -5.88 0.55 -2.15
CA THR A 253 -5.03 0.96 -1.03
C THR A 253 -4.34 -0.22 -0.38
N ILE A 254 -3.01 -0.16 -0.32
CA ILE A 254 -2.19 -1.06 0.50
C ILE A 254 -1.83 -0.31 1.78
N TYR A 255 -2.23 -0.87 2.93
CA TYR A 255 -1.91 -0.33 4.24
C TYR A 255 -0.60 -0.92 4.71
N ILE A 256 0.37 -0.08 5.04
CA ILE A 256 1.72 -0.45 5.45
C ILE A 256 1.86 -0.17 6.94
N GLU A 257 2.28 -1.20 7.68
CA GLU A 257 2.35 -1.18 9.12
C GLU A 257 3.78 -1.42 9.62
N LYS A 258 3.96 -1.26 10.94
CA LYS A 258 5.26 -1.13 11.59
C LYS A 258 6.26 -2.23 11.23
N ALA A 259 5.82 -3.48 11.11
CA ALA A 259 6.73 -4.59 10.91
C ALA A 259 7.42 -4.55 9.53
N LEU A 260 6.81 -3.92 8.51
CA LEU A 260 7.45 -3.81 7.20
C LEU A 260 8.77 -3.04 7.26
N PHE A 261 8.84 -2.05 8.15
CA PHE A 261 10.02 -1.21 8.30
C PHE A 261 11.13 -1.89 9.10
N GLU A 262 10.89 -3.05 9.70
CA GLU A 262 11.81 -3.70 10.62
C GLU A 262 12.43 -4.94 9.97
N ASN A 263 13.72 -5.15 10.24
CA ASN A 263 14.41 -6.38 9.86
C ASN A 263 14.57 -7.23 11.12
N TYR A 264 13.94 -8.38 11.16
CA TYR A 264 14.03 -9.31 12.28
C TYR A 264 14.77 -10.58 11.85
N GLU A 265 15.42 -11.24 12.80
CA GLU A 265 16.04 -12.54 12.57
C GLU A 265 15.05 -13.60 12.04
N VAL A 266 13.79 -13.52 12.49
CA VAL A 266 12.69 -14.38 12.01
C VAL A 266 12.27 -14.09 10.56
N SER A 267 12.59 -12.91 10.00
CA SER A 267 12.23 -12.55 8.62
C SER A 267 12.93 -13.47 7.62
N VAL A 268 12.23 -13.88 6.56
CA VAL A 268 12.81 -14.75 5.53
C VAL A 268 13.83 -13.98 4.69
N LEU A 269 13.45 -12.77 4.25
CA LEU A 269 14.27 -11.88 3.43
C LEU A 269 14.82 -10.76 4.30
N HIS A 270 16.15 -10.63 4.34
CA HIS A 270 16.80 -9.58 5.12
C HIS A 270 17.11 -8.33 4.30
N ASP A 271 17.21 -8.46 2.98
CA ASP A 271 17.20 -7.32 2.06
C ASP A 271 15.83 -6.64 2.09
N MET A 272 15.77 -5.41 2.59
CA MET A 272 14.49 -4.71 2.78
C MET A 272 13.80 -4.40 1.45
N LYS A 273 14.54 -4.19 0.34
CA LYS A 273 13.92 -3.93 -0.95
C LYS A 273 13.18 -5.16 -1.45
N LYS A 274 13.83 -6.34 -1.37
CA LYS A 274 13.19 -7.63 -1.66
C LYS A 274 12.02 -7.90 -0.72
N ASN A 275 12.21 -7.64 0.57
CA ASN A 275 11.16 -7.86 1.57
C ASN A 275 9.92 -7.01 1.28
N TRP A 276 10.09 -5.74 0.93
CA TRP A 276 8.99 -4.84 0.60
C TRP A 276 8.31 -5.27 -0.69
N ALA A 277 9.06 -5.64 -1.74
CA ALA A 277 8.47 -6.16 -2.96
C ALA A 277 7.65 -7.44 -2.71
N ARG A 278 8.14 -8.34 -1.85
CA ARG A 278 7.45 -9.57 -1.43
C ARG A 278 6.13 -9.25 -0.75
N VAL A 279 6.13 -8.35 0.23
CA VAL A 279 4.91 -7.97 0.95
C VAL A 279 3.91 -7.26 0.04
N LEU A 280 4.36 -6.29 -0.77
CA LEU A 280 3.45 -5.59 -1.69
C LEU A 280 2.84 -6.54 -2.72
N LEU A 281 3.61 -7.48 -3.26
CA LEU A 281 3.10 -8.50 -4.16
C LEU A 281 2.10 -9.42 -3.45
N HIS A 282 2.42 -9.87 -2.23
CA HIS A 282 1.53 -10.68 -1.39
C HIS A 282 0.16 -10.00 -1.25
N GLU A 283 0.13 -8.73 -0.85
CA GLU A 283 -1.12 -7.99 -0.67
C GLU A 283 -1.92 -7.84 -1.98
N VAL A 284 -1.25 -7.58 -3.09
CA VAL A 284 -1.94 -7.46 -4.39
C VAL A 284 -2.55 -8.79 -4.83
N THR A 285 -1.92 -9.93 -4.49
CA THR A 285 -2.51 -11.25 -4.81
C THR A 285 -3.83 -11.49 -4.08
N HIS A 286 -4.00 -11.00 -2.84
CA HIS A 286 -5.31 -11.10 -2.16
C HIS A 286 -6.39 -10.40 -2.97
N SER A 287 -6.05 -9.23 -3.50
CA SER A 287 -7.01 -8.32 -4.10
C SER A 287 -7.37 -8.66 -5.55
N ASP A 288 -6.42 -9.19 -6.33
CA ASP A 288 -6.61 -9.45 -7.78
C ASP A 288 -6.63 -10.94 -8.14
N ALA A 289 -6.10 -11.80 -7.28
CA ALA A 289 -6.09 -13.24 -7.47
C ALA A 289 -6.89 -14.02 -6.40
N GLY A 290 -7.39 -13.34 -5.36
CA GLY A 290 -8.24 -13.94 -4.33
C GLY A 290 -7.50 -14.93 -3.42
N THR A 291 -6.18 -14.81 -3.30
CA THR A 291 -5.36 -15.63 -2.40
C THR A 291 -5.76 -15.42 -0.93
N LYS A 292 -5.29 -16.30 -0.06
CA LYS A 292 -5.58 -16.37 1.38
C LYS A 292 -4.29 -16.58 2.16
N ASP A 293 -4.31 -16.29 3.45
CA ASP A 293 -3.21 -16.61 4.36
C ASP A 293 -3.39 -18.02 4.93
N ARG A 294 -2.94 -19.02 4.18
CA ARG A 294 -2.92 -20.41 4.63
C ARG A 294 -1.67 -20.75 5.43
N GLY A 295 -0.58 -20.04 5.19
CA GLY A 295 0.66 -20.17 5.92
C GLY A 295 1.62 -19.04 5.61
N TYR A 296 2.45 -18.69 6.60
CA TYR A 296 3.45 -17.65 6.49
C TYR A 296 4.84 -18.26 6.35
N ALA A 297 5.64 -17.75 5.43
CA ALA A 297 6.93 -18.34 5.04
C ALA A 297 7.93 -18.43 6.20
N TRP A 298 7.84 -17.55 7.20
CA TRP A 298 8.69 -17.64 8.40
C TRP A 298 8.43 -18.90 9.24
N LYS A 299 7.24 -19.51 9.14
CA LYS A 299 6.92 -20.84 9.72
C LYS A 299 7.19 -22.01 8.77
N GLY A 300 7.50 -21.70 7.51
CA GLY A 300 7.61 -22.65 6.42
C GLY A 300 6.31 -22.77 5.62
N ILE A 301 6.44 -22.81 4.29
CA ILE A 301 5.32 -22.95 3.34
C ILE A 301 5.56 -24.05 2.30
N ALA A 302 6.45 -25.01 2.58
CA ALA A 302 6.65 -26.18 1.72
C ALA A 302 5.36 -26.99 1.54
N PRO A 303 4.91 -27.23 0.29
CA PRO A 303 3.77 -28.09 0.01
C PRO A 303 4.01 -29.53 0.46
N GLY A 304 3.00 -30.16 1.06
CA GLY A 304 3.05 -31.54 1.56
C GLY A 304 3.63 -31.70 2.97
N THR A 305 4.44 -30.75 3.44
CA THR A 305 5.08 -30.83 4.77
C THR A 305 4.68 -29.71 5.73
N LYS A 306 4.45 -28.49 5.21
CA LYS A 306 4.04 -27.32 6.02
C LYS A 306 2.61 -26.89 5.74
N ILE A 307 2.22 -26.94 4.47
CA ILE A 307 0.87 -26.67 3.99
C ILE A 307 0.50 -27.70 2.91
N THR A 308 -0.78 -27.88 2.61
CA THR A 308 -1.18 -28.77 1.51
C THR A 308 -0.86 -28.15 0.15
N ALA A 309 -0.75 -28.95 -0.91
CA ALA A 309 -0.60 -28.44 -2.28
C ALA A 309 -1.79 -27.55 -2.69
N ALA A 310 -3.00 -27.92 -2.27
CA ALA A 310 -4.21 -27.13 -2.49
C ALA A 310 -4.17 -25.77 -1.76
N ASP A 311 -3.66 -25.74 -0.52
CA ASP A 311 -3.44 -24.49 0.21
C ASP A 311 -2.37 -23.64 -0.44
N ALA A 312 -1.24 -24.22 -0.85
CA ALA A 312 -0.17 -23.50 -1.55
C ALA A 312 -0.68 -22.82 -2.83
N ALA A 313 -1.56 -23.47 -3.58
CA ALA A 313 -2.18 -22.92 -4.79
C ALA A 313 -3.06 -21.68 -4.54
N ILE A 314 -3.45 -21.41 -3.29
CA ILE A 314 -4.20 -20.20 -2.89
C ILE A 314 -3.48 -19.35 -1.84
N ASN A 315 -2.27 -19.71 -1.43
CA ASN A 315 -1.57 -19.03 -0.35
C ASN A 315 -0.82 -17.79 -0.88
N ALA A 316 -1.08 -16.61 -0.32
CA ALA A 316 -0.48 -15.36 -0.79
C ALA A 316 1.06 -15.37 -0.69
N ASP A 317 1.61 -15.90 0.41
CA ASP A 317 3.06 -16.04 0.58
C ASP A 317 3.67 -17.02 -0.43
N SER A 318 3.01 -18.15 -0.73
CA SER A 318 3.50 -19.09 -1.75
C SER A 318 3.58 -18.43 -3.12
N TRP A 319 2.61 -17.58 -3.46
CA TRP A 319 2.64 -16.82 -4.72
C TRP A 319 3.75 -15.78 -4.73
N ALA A 320 3.91 -15.01 -3.65
CA ALA A 320 4.93 -13.97 -3.58
C ALA A 320 6.36 -14.53 -3.68
N PHE A 321 6.65 -15.62 -2.96
CA PHE A 321 7.96 -16.28 -3.03
C PHE A 321 8.19 -17.01 -4.36
N PHE A 322 7.16 -17.65 -4.94
CA PHE A 322 7.25 -18.21 -6.29
C PHE A 322 7.66 -17.15 -7.31
N ALA A 323 7.05 -15.96 -7.25
CA ALA A 323 7.37 -14.88 -8.19
C ALA A 323 8.80 -14.34 -8.01
N ALA A 324 9.24 -14.17 -6.76
CA ALA A 324 10.62 -13.78 -6.47
C ALA A 324 11.64 -14.81 -6.98
N ASP A 325 11.38 -16.11 -6.80
CA ASP A 325 12.19 -17.20 -7.33
C ASP A 325 12.20 -17.21 -8.87
N CYS A 326 11.04 -17.02 -9.49
CA CYS A 326 10.93 -16.91 -10.95
C CYS A 326 11.85 -15.82 -11.51
N ALA A 327 11.94 -14.67 -10.82
CA ALA A 327 12.81 -13.57 -11.18
C ALA A 327 14.29 -13.76 -10.81
N GLY A 328 14.67 -14.89 -10.20
CA GLY A 328 16.04 -15.14 -9.74
C GLY A 328 16.45 -14.26 -8.56
N ALA A 329 15.48 -13.71 -7.82
CA ALA A 329 15.74 -12.78 -6.73
C ALA A 329 16.09 -13.47 -5.41
N LEU A 330 15.85 -14.78 -5.28
CA LEU A 330 16.09 -15.55 -4.06
C LEU A 330 17.41 -16.32 -4.14
N ALA A 331 18.21 -16.22 -3.09
CA ALA A 331 19.32 -17.14 -2.84
C ALA A 331 18.82 -18.49 -2.30
N ASP A 332 19.64 -19.54 -2.43
CA ASP A 332 19.26 -20.90 -1.99
C ASP A 332 18.85 -20.96 -0.51
N ASN A 333 19.55 -20.24 0.36
CA ASN A 333 19.22 -20.18 1.77
C ASN A 333 17.90 -19.44 2.04
N GLU A 334 17.54 -18.42 1.25
CA GLU A 334 16.27 -17.72 1.34
C GLU A 334 15.11 -18.64 0.92
N ILE A 335 15.32 -19.45 -0.13
CA ILE A 335 14.37 -20.49 -0.55
C ILE A 335 14.16 -21.50 0.58
N GLN A 336 15.23 -22.03 1.17
CA GLN A 336 15.12 -23.01 2.25
C GLN A 336 14.44 -22.44 3.50
N ARG A 337 14.74 -21.17 3.85
CA ARG A 337 14.08 -20.45 4.95
C ARG A 337 12.58 -20.30 4.72
N ALA A 338 12.17 -19.93 3.50
CA ALA A 338 10.77 -19.80 3.15
C ALA A 338 10.03 -21.14 3.20
N LEU A 339 10.64 -22.21 2.67
CA LEU A 339 10.02 -23.53 2.60
C LEU A 339 9.91 -24.19 3.98
N ASN A 340 10.97 -24.12 4.80
CA ASN A 340 11.07 -24.90 6.04
C ASN A 340 10.78 -24.09 7.31
N GLY A 341 10.76 -22.76 7.21
CA GLY A 341 10.69 -21.82 8.31
C GLY A 341 12.08 -21.34 8.73
N THR A 342 12.12 -20.21 9.43
CA THR A 342 13.38 -19.55 9.80
C THR A 342 13.91 -19.99 11.16
N GLY A 343 13.03 -20.41 12.07
CA GLY A 343 13.39 -20.71 13.47
C GLY A 343 13.91 -19.51 14.26
N GLY A 344 13.88 -18.31 13.67
CA GLY A 344 14.47 -17.09 14.25
C GLY A 344 13.56 -16.41 15.28
N SER A 345 14.11 -15.40 15.92
CA SER A 345 13.45 -14.59 16.95
C SER A 345 13.06 -13.19 16.45
N LEU A 346 12.37 -12.42 17.30
CA LEU A 346 12.09 -10.99 17.07
C LEU A 346 13.29 -10.09 17.36
N THR A 347 14.51 -10.64 17.38
CA THR A 347 15.75 -9.86 17.47
C THR A 347 15.93 -9.02 16.21
N LYS A 348 16.15 -7.71 16.39
CA LYS A 348 16.35 -6.78 15.26
C LYS A 348 17.73 -6.97 14.64
N LEU A 349 17.76 -6.97 13.31
CA LEU A 349 18.96 -6.97 12.50
C LEU A 349 19.16 -5.62 11.81
N ALA A 350 20.36 -5.40 11.27
CA ALA A 350 20.64 -4.22 10.46
C ALA A 350 19.76 -4.20 9.20
N LYS A 351 19.27 -3.01 8.83
CA LYS A 351 18.46 -2.81 7.62
C LYS A 351 19.40 -2.49 6.45
N ASN A 352 19.20 -3.14 5.32
CA ASN A 352 19.86 -2.84 4.05
C ASN A 352 18.81 -2.63 2.94
N TRP A 353 19.17 -1.86 1.92
CA TRP A 353 18.35 -1.61 0.74
C TRP A 353 19.21 -1.82 -0.49
N SER A 354 19.30 -3.06 -0.98
CA SER A 354 20.17 -3.47 -2.09
C SER A 354 19.43 -3.69 -3.40
#